data_AF-A0A9Q1FER8-F1
#
_entry.id   AF-A0A9Q1FER8-F1
#
_cell.length_a   1.000
_cell.length_b   1.000
_cell.length_c   1.000
_cell.angle_alpha   90.00
_cell.angle_beta   90.00
_cell.angle_gamma   90.00
#
_symmetry.space_group_name_H-M   'P 1'
#
loop_
_entity.id
_entity.type
_entity.pdbx_description
1 polymer ?
#
loop_
_entity_poly.entity_id
_entity_poly.type
_entity_poly.pdbx_seq_one_letter_code
_entity_poly.pdbx_strand_id
1 'polypeptide(L)'
;MHASVRSGRKWRAELEVDKAVSRLQQQEVVGRVQTGRAGLGWGDPPCLWSRANKERKDLVVSEITRMEQEEYSVKAVAQGRWTTWEGWLGTEQACDLCGAINASLQHTLAGCKAALTQGRFRWRHDQVLRKLAEAVEQRRLEARQESATGNQQRIHFLKKGESADTISRRPAPKLLSPGVEWRMEVDLGRRLHFPREICSTTLRPDIVLWAAEEKSVLLVKLTVPWEEGVEAAHERKRAKYADLVAECREGRWSARLYPVEVGARGFVGGSTTRLLKDLGLRGRAISKATREIAEEVEKASFWLWLRRRDKTWGAGRS
;
A
#
# COMPACT_ATOMS: atom_id res chain seq x y z
N MET A 1 1.65 -1.20 38.69
CA MET A 1 0.87 -0.02 38.25
C MET A 1 0.78 -0.04 36.73
N HIS A 2 -0.33 -0.53 36.16
CA HIS A 2 -0.54 -0.55 34.71
C HIS A 2 -0.98 0.85 34.27
N ALA A 3 -0.16 1.52 33.46
CA ALA A 3 -0.55 2.77 32.83
C ALA A 3 -1.62 2.47 31.78
N SER A 4 -2.89 2.77 32.09
CA SER A 4 -3.99 2.61 31.15
C SER A 4 -3.82 3.56 29.97
N VAL A 5 -3.69 3.00 28.76
CA VAL A 5 -3.49 3.78 27.55
C VAL A 5 -4.86 4.21 27.04
N ARG A 6 -5.19 5.51 27.17
CA ARG A 6 -6.43 6.08 26.63
C ARG A 6 -6.51 5.85 25.12
N SER A 7 -7.40 4.97 24.69
CA SER A 7 -7.69 4.70 23.28
C SER A 7 -9.11 5.17 22.90
N GLY A 8 -9.35 5.42 21.62
CA GLY A 8 -10.65 5.95 21.14
C GLY A 8 -11.78 4.92 21.18
N ARG A 9 -13.04 5.35 20.96
CA ARG A 9 -14.23 4.46 20.99
C ARG A 9 -14.17 3.27 20.02
N LYS A 10 -13.41 3.40 18.92
CA LYS A 10 -13.32 2.38 17.85
C LYS A 10 -12.12 1.45 17.95
N TRP A 11 -11.13 1.75 18.81
CA TRP A 11 -9.89 0.97 18.87
C TRP A 11 -9.42 0.87 20.31
N ARG A 12 -9.21 -0.36 20.80
CA ARG A 12 -8.81 -0.65 22.19
C ARG A 12 -7.41 -1.25 22.20
N ALA A 13 -6.41 -0.43 22.51
CA ALA A 13 -5.00 -0.79 22.41
C ALA A 13 -4.66 -2.04 23.24
N GLU A 14 -5.16 -2.10 24.48
CA GLU A 14 -4.94 -3.23 25.39
C GLU A 14 -5.51 -4.53 24.80
N LEU A 15 -6.74 -4.48 24.26
CA LEU A 15 -7.38 -5.63 23.64
C LEU A 15 -6.64 -6.14 22.38
N GLU A 16 -6.17 -5.23 21.51
CA GLU A 16 -5.45 -5.63 20.30
C GLU A 16 -4.07 -6.22 20.61
N VAL A 17 -3.39 -5.67 21.63
CA VAL A 17 -2.15 -6.25 22.15
C VAL A 17 -2.40 -7.64 22.72
N ASP A 18 -3.45 -7.83 23.53
CA ASP A 18 -3.76 -9.13 24.12
C ASP A 18 -4.13 -10.18 23.07
N LYS A 19 -4.90 -9.80 22.04
CA LYS A 19 -5.20 -10.69 20.90
C LYS A 19 -3.95 -11.09 20.14
N ALA A 20 -3.05 -10.14 19.86
CA ALA A 20 -1.81 -10.40 19.15
C ALA A 20 -0.86 -11.30 19.96
N VAL A 21 -0.72 -11.04 21.27
CA VAL A 21 0.05 -11.91 22.18
C VAL A 21 -0.54 -13.32 22.23
N SER A 22 -1.86 -13.45 22.34
CA SER A 22 -2.54 -14.75 22.35
C SER A 22 -2.30 -15.52 21.05
N ARG A 23 -2.30 -14.83 19.90
CA ARG A 23 -2.05 -15.44 18.60
C ARG A 23 -0.60 -15.89 18.41
N LEU A 24 0.36 -15.10 18.88
CA LEU A 24 1.78 -15.49 18.91
C LEU A 24 2.01 -16.73 19.79
N GLN A 25 1.37 -16.79 20.96
CA GLN A 25 1.41 -17.97 21.82
C GLN A 25 0.76 -19.19 21.16
N GLN A 26 -0.38 -19.00 20.48
CA GLN A 26 -1.04 -20.08 19.75
C GLN A 26 -0.16 -20.59 18.60
N GLN A 27 0.51 -19.72 17.85
CA GLN A 27 1.45 -20.11 16.80
C GLN A 27 2.64 -20.90 17.36
N GLU A 28 3.14 -20.54 18.53
CA GLU A 28 4.19 -21.29 19.22
C GLU A 28 3.71 -22.71 19.62
N VAL A 29 2.48 -22.86 20.10
CA VAL A 29 1.89 -24.17 20.43
C VAL A 29 1.63 -25.02 19.19
N VAL A 30 1.07 -24.42 18.14
CA VAL A 30 0.80 -25.09 16.86
C VAL A 30 2.12 -25.50 16.17
N GLY A 31 3.21 -24.78 16.46
CA GLY A 31 4.52 -25.05 15.89
C GLY A 31 4.57 -24.76 14.39
N ARG A 32 5.63 -25.25 13.74
CA ARG A 32 5.90 -24.95 12.33
C ARG A 32 4.98 -25.77 11.43
N VAL A 33 4.05 -25.10 10.76
CA VAL A 33 3.20 -25.71 9.73
C VAL A 33 3.86 -25.65 8.37
N GLN A 34 3.55 -26.61 7.50
CA GLN A 34 4.06 -26.64 6.13
C GLN A 34 3.49 -25.46 5.32
N THR A 35 4.37 -24.65 4.72
CA THR A 35 3.99 -23.60 3.77
C THR A 35 4.29 -24.05 2.34
N GLY A 36 3.23 -24.36 1.58
CA GLY A 36 3.36 -24.79 0.19
C GLY A 36 3.92 -26.22 0.03
N ARG A 37 4.74 -26.44 -1.01
CA ARG A 37 5.36 -27.76 -1.30
C ARG A 37 6.76 -27.94 -0.70
N ALA A 38 7.30 -26.93 -0.03
CA ALA A 38 8.55 -27.08 0.71
C ALA A 38 8.29 -27.96 1.93
N GLY A 39 9.15 -28.96 2.17
CA GLY A 39 9.02 -29.87 3.31
C GLY A 39 9.12 -29.15 4.66
N LEU A 40 8.67 -29.82 5.72
CA LEU A 40 8.81 -29.35 7.11
C LEU A 40 10.28 -29.02 7.41
N GLY A 41 10.55 -27.78 7.83
CA GLY A 41 11.87 -27.34 8.32
C GLY A 41 12.63 -26.34 7.44
N TRP A 42 12.12 -25.94 6.28
CA TRP A 42 12.81 -24.97 5.39
C TRP A 42 12.63 -23.50 5.82
N GLY A 43 13.75 -22.78 5.97
CA GLY A 43 13.86 -21.35 6.30
C GLY A 43 14.33 -21.07 7.74
N ASP A 44 14.62 -19.81 8.07
CA ASP A 44 15.03 -19.40 9.41
C ASP A 44 13.96 -19.76 10.46
N PRO A 45 14.36 -20.26 11.65
CA PRO A 45 13.42 -20.56 12.71
C PRO A 45 12.74 -19.29 13.20
N PRO A 46 11.39 -19.27 13.34
CA PRO A 46 10.70 -18.10 13.87
C PRO A 46 11.13 -17.83 15.31
N CYS A 47 11.24 -16.55 15.68
CA CYS A 47 11.46 -16.16 17.07
C CYS A 47 10.20 -16.52 17.89
N LEU A 48 10.36 -17.43 18.85
CA LEU A 48 9.27 -17.88 19.71
C LEU A 48 8.93 -16.81 20.74
N TRP A 49 7.64 -16.65 21.06
CA TRP A 49 7.18 -15.67 22.06
C TRP A 49 7.83 -15.92 23.43
N SER A 50 7.94 -17.19 23.83
CA SER A 50 8.62 -17.59 25.07
C SER A 50 10.10 -17.20 25.12
N ARG A 51 10.78 -17.12 23.97
CA ARG A 51 12.22 -16.84 23.85
C ARG A 51 12.52 -15.36 23.57
N ALA A 52 11.54 -14.61 23.09
CA ALA A 52 11.66 -13.18 22.87
C ALA A 52 11.70 -12.43 24.21
N ASN A 53 12.66 -11.51 24.37
CA ASN A 53 12.72 -10.59 25.50
C ASN A 53 12.62 -9.13 25.03
N LYS A 54 13.71 -8.58 24.47
CA LYS A 54 13.75 -7.20 23.95
C LYS A 54 12.89 -7.02 22.69
N GLU A 55 12.67 -8.08 21.94
CA GLU A 55 11.98 -8.10 20.63
C GLU A 55 10.45 -8.25 20.74
N ARG A 56 9.90 -8.47 21.94
CA ARG A 56 8.46 -8.69 22.13
C ARG A 56 7.59 -7.56 21.58
N LYS A 57 8.07 -6.31 21.68
CA LYS A 57 7.35 -5.16 21.14
C LYS A 57 7.26 -5.22 19.61
N ASP A 58 8.35 -5.56 18.94
CA ASP A 58 8.40 -5.62 17.48
C ASP A 58 7.54 -6.78 16.96
N LEU A 59 7.59 -7.93 17.63
CA LEU A 59 6.73 -9.09 17.33
C LEU A 59 5.24 -8.76 17.48
N VAL A 60 4.84 -8.10 18.57
CA VAL A 60 3.46 -7.69 18.79
C VAL A 60 3.03 -6.66 17.73
N VAL A 61 3.88 -5.69 17.41
CA VAL A 61 3.56 -4.68 16.38
C VAL A 61 3.44 -5.32 14.99
N SER A 62 4.33 -6.25 14.63
CA SER A 62 4.23 -6.98 13.36
C SER A 62 2.97 -7.85 13.31
N GLU A 63 2.62 -8.50 14.41
CA GLU A 63 1.45 -9.38 14.47
C GLU A 63 0.13 -8.60 14.44
N ILE A 64 0.04 -7.47 15.15
CA ILE A 64 -1.11 -6.54 15.05
C ILE A 64 -1.24 -6.06 13.60
N THR A 65 -0.14 -5.69 12.96
CA THR A 65 -0.14 -5.26 11.56
C THR A 65 -0.64 -6.37 10.63
N ARG A 66 -0.22 -7.61 10.86
CA ARG A 66 -0.63 -8.80 10.10
C ARG A 66 -2.11 -9.12 10.31
N MET A 67 -2.58 -9.07 11.55
CA MET A 67 -3.99 -9.24 11.92
C MET A 67 -4.89 -8.20 11.26
N GLU A 68 -4.49 -6.93 11.32
CA GLU A 68 -5.21 -5.86 10.64
C GLU A 68 -5.25 -6.14 9.13
N GLN A 69 -4.11 -6.51 8.52
CA GLN A 69 -4.02 -6.85 7.10
C GLN A 69 -4.91 -8.03 6.69
N GLU A 70 -5.00 -9.08 7.50
CA GLU A 70 -5.91 -10.21 7.26
C GLU A 70 -7.38 -9.78 7.36
N GLU A 71 -7.75 -9.00 8.38
CA GLU A 71 -9.11 -8.48 8.51
C GLU A 71 -9.48 -7.56 7.34
N TYR A 72 -8.52 -6.76 6.87
CA TYR A 72 -8.64 -5.97 5.65
C TYR A 72 -8.80 -6.84 4.41
N SER A 73 -8.06 -7.95 4.30
CA SER A 73 -8.17 -8.91 3.18
C SER A 73 -9.52 -9.63 3.16
N VAL A 74 -10.06 -10.00 4.33
CA VAL A 74 -11.42 -10.55 4.45
C VAL A 74 -12.47 -9.52 4.03
N LYS A 75 -12.33 -8.26 4.46
CA LYS A 75 -13.21 -7.17 4.01
C LYS A 75 -13.11 -6.91 2.51
N ALA A 76 -11.93 -7.09 1.91
CA ALA A 76 -11.71 -6.97 0.46
C ALA A 76 -12.58 -7.93 -0.34
N VAL A 77 -12.70 -9.18 0.13
CA VAL A 77 -13.53 -10.21 -0.53
C VAL A 77 -15.01 -9.83 -0.51
N ALA A 78 -15.47 -9.16 0.55
CA ALA A 78 -16.88 -8.84 0.80
C ALA A 78 -17.38 -7.48 0.25
N GLN A 79 -16.51 -6.48 0.04
CA GLN A 79 -16.93 -5.10 -0.30
C GLN A 79 -17.23 -4.85 -1.78
N GLY A 80 -17.08 -5.84 -2.64
CA GLY A 80 -17.19 -5.65 -4.07
C GLY A 80 -18.62 -5.77 -4.64
N ARG A 81 -19.04 -4.84 -5.52
CA ARG A 81 -20.25 -4.93 -6.38
C ARG A 81 -20.17 -6.04 -7.46
N TRP A 82 -19.26 -7.00 -7.26
CA TRP A 82 -18.78 -7.99 -8.21
C TRP A 82 -19.54 -9.32 -8.15
N THR A 83 -20.31 -9.55 -7.08
CA THR A 83 -21.21 -10.70 -6.95
C THR A 83 -22.22 -10.77 -8.09
N THR A 84 -22.54 -9.64 -8.71
CA THR A 84 -23.39 -9.59 -9.91
C THR A 84 -22.65 -10.03 -11.18
N TRP A 85 -21.32 -9.94 -11.24
CA TRP A 85 -20.53 -10.29 -12.43
C TRP A 85 -20.20 -11.78 -12.45
N GLU A 86 -20.08 -12.41 -11.27
CA GLU A 86 -19.99 -13.87 -11.15
C GLU A 86 -21.21 -14.56 -11.76
N GLY A 87 -22.40 -13.94 -11.71
CA GLY A 87 -23.60 -14.44 -12.41
C GLY A 87 -23.49 -14.44 -13.95
N TRP A 88 -22.55 -13.69 -14.53
CA TRP A 88 -22.22 -13.74 -15.96
C TRP A 88 -21.01 -14.63 -16.26
N LEU A 89 -20.34 -15.15 -15.24
CA LEU A 89 -19.28 -16.15 -15.35
C LEU A 89 -19.88 -17.55 -15.32
N GLY A 90 -19.62 -18.34 -16.35
CA GLY A 90 -20.04 -19.74 -16.40
C GLY A 90 -20.56 -20.21 -17.76
N THR A 91 -20.75 -19.32 -18.73
CA THR A 91 -21.12 -19.71 -20.10
C THR A 91 -19.91 -19.94 -21.01
N GLU A 92 -18.73 -19.43 -20.65
CA GLU A 92 -17.52 -19.50 -21.45
C GLU A 92 -16.67 -20.72 -21.04
N GLN A 93 -16.48 -21.67 -21.95
CA GLN A 93 -15.67 -22.88 -21.72
C GLN A 93 -14.16 -22.57 -21.66
N ALA A 94 -13.71 -21.50 -22.32
CA ALA A 94 -12.30 -21.09 -22.35
C ALA A 94 -12.12 -19.58 -22.52
N CYS A 95 -10.94 -19.06 -22.13
CA CYS A 95 -10.54 -17.67 -22.34
C CYS A 95 -10.32 -17.38 -23.83
N ASP A 96 -11.04 -16.42 -24.40
CA ASP A 96 -10.91 -16.02 -25.82
C ASP A 96 -9.53 -15.48 -26.22
N LEU A 97 -8.71 -15.05 -25.25
CA LEU A 97 -7.37 -14.50 -25.50
C LEU A 97 -6.27 -15.54 -25.48
N CYS A 98 -6.32 -16.50 -24.55
CA CYS A 98 -5.22 -17.45 -24.33
C CYS A 98 -5.64 -18.92 -24.40
N GLY A 99 -6.93 -19.22 -24.56
CA GLY A 99 -7.46 -20.59 -24.64
C GLY A 99 -7.53 -21.33 -23.31
N ALA A 100 -7.24 -20.68 -22.17
CA ALA A 100 -7.33 -21.33 -20.85
C ALA A 100 -8.76 -21.78 -20.56
N ILE A 101 -8.95 -23.07 -20.31
CA ILE A 101 -10.25 -23.69 -20.01
C ILE A 101 -10.73 -23.22 -18.63
N ASN A 102 -12.03 -23.03 -18.44
CA ASN A 102 -12.65 -22.59 -17.18
C ASN A 102 -12.04 -21.28 -16.64
N ALA A 103 -11.84 -20.31 -17.53
CA ALA A 103 -11.25 -19.03 -17.18
C ALA A 103 -12.11 -18.27 -16.17
N SER A 104 -11.60 -18.13 -14.94
CA SER A 104 -12.25 -17.38 -13.88
C SER A 104 -12.14 -15.86 -14.08
N LEU A 105 -12.84 -15.11 -13.24
CA LEU A 105 -12.71 -13.65 -13.19
C LEU A 105 -11.27 -13.25 -12.83
N GLN A 106 -10.66 -13.97 -11.89
CA GLN A 106 -9.26 -13.81 -11.52
C GLN A 106 -8.33 -14.05 -12.73
N HIS A 107 -8.59 -15.09 -13.53
CA HIS A 107 -7.84 -15.31 -14.76
C HIS A 107 -7.99 -14.09 -15.69
N THR A 108 -9.21 -13.66 -15.97
CA THR A 108 -9.48 -12.58 -16.92
C THR A 108 -8.87 -11.24 -16.47
N LEU A 109 -8.92 -10.93 -15.18
CA LEU A 109 -8.53 -9.62 -14.65
C LEU A 109 -7.13 -9.55 -14.07
N ALA A 110 -6.48 -10.66 -13.78
CA ALA A 110 -5.15 -10.66 -13.16
C ALA A 110 -4.22 -11.80 -13.61
N GLY A 111 -4.77 -12.91 -14.15
CA GLY A 111 -3.99 -14.12 -14.43
C GLY A 111 -3.66 -14.39 -15.91
N CYS A 112 -4.36 -13.77 -16.85
CA CYS A 112 -4.24 -14.09 -18.27
C CYS A 112 -2.90 -13.59 -18.85
N LYS A 113 -2.04 -14.53 -19.28
CA LYS A 113 -0.73 -14.21 -19.87
C LYS A 113 -0.85 -13.41 -21.18
N ALA A 114 -1.84 -13.73 -22.02
CA ALA A 114 -2.08 -12.98 -23.25
C ALA A 114 -2.49 -11.52 -22.96
N ALA A 115 -3.40 -11.32 -21.98
CA ALA A 115 -3.79 -9.99 -21.52
C ALA A 115 -2.62 -9.18 -20.95
N LEU A 116 -1.70 -9.86 -20.23
CA LEU A 116 -0.47 -9.25 -19.71
C LEU A 116 0.43 -8.78 -20.86
N THR A 117 0.71 -9.64 -21.85
CA THR A 117 1.56 -9.31 -23.01
C THR A 117 0.96 -8.19 -23.86
N GLN A 118 -0.36 -8.19 -24.04
CA GLN A 118 -1.09 -7.10 -24.73
C GLN A 118 -1.08 -5.77 -23.94
N GLY A 119 -0.59 -5.76 -22.69
CA GLY A 119 -0.53 -4.54 -21.88
C GLY A 119 -1.87 -4.10 -21.30
N ARG A 120 -2.87 -4.99 -21.19
CA ARG A 120 -4.18 -4.67 -20.59
C ARG A 120 -4.06 -4.31 -19.12
N PHE A 121 -3.31 -5.11 -18.37
CA PHE A 121 -3.08 -4.87 -16.95
C PHE A 121 -2.23 -3.62 -16.72
N ARG A 122 -1.31 -3.30 -17.66
CA ARG A 122 -0.60 -2.02 -17.66
C ARG A 122 -1.56 -0.86 -17.87
N TRP A 123 -2.49 -0.95 -18.83
CA TRP A 123 -3.48 0.10 -19.05
C TRP A 123 -4.33 0.36 -17.81
N ARG A 124 -4.81 -0.69 -17.12
CA ARG A 124 -5.51 -0.53 -15.83
C ARG A 124 -4.60 0.13 -14.80
N HIS A 125 -3.37 -0.39 -14.63
CA HIS A 125 -2.39 0.19 -13.70
C HIS A 125 -2.19 1.69 -13.97
N ASP A 126 -2.05 2.10 -15.23
CA ASP A 126 -1.91 3.52 -15.61
C ASP A 126 -3.15 4.35 -15.23
N GLN A 127 -4.37 3.81 -15.32
CA GLN A 127 -5.58 4.52 -14.84
C GLN A 127 -5.51 4.80 -13.34
N VAL A 128 -5.15 3.78 -12.56
CA VAL A 128 -5.03 3.87 -11.10
C VAL A 128 -3.87 4.79 -10.71
N LEU A 129 -2.75 4.69 -11.44
CA LEU A 129 -1.57 5.53 -11.23
C LEU A 129 -1.87 7.01 -11.48
N ARG A 130 -2.68 7.35 -12.50
CA ARG A 130 -3.16 8.73 -12.72
C ARG A 130 -3.91 9.26 -11.50
N LYS A 131 -4.86 8.48 -10.96
CA LYS A 131 -5.63 8.89 -9.78
C LYS A 131 -4.80 9.01 -8.52
N LEU A 132 -3.87 8.09 -8.30
CA LEU A 132 -2.95 8.19 -7.19
C LEU A 132 -2.04 9.43 -7.34
N ALA A 133 -1.51 9.68 -8.54
CA ALA A 133 -0.67 10.83 -8.82
C ALA A 133 -1.42 12.15 -8.63
N GLU A 134 -2.66 12.27 -9.10
CA GLU A 134 -3.52 13.44 -8.87
C GLU A 134 -3.65 13.74 -7.37
N ALA A 135 -3.93 12.72 -6.55
CA ALA A 135 -4.08 12.89 -5.10
C ALA A 135 -2.77 13.29 -4.40
N VAL A 136 -1.65 12.70 -4.82
CA VAL A 136 -0.32 13.02 -4.27
C VAL A 136 0.12 14.43 -4.67
N GLU A 137 -0.07 14.81 -5.93
CA GLU A 137 0.28 16.11 -6.48
C GLU A 137 -0.54 17.22 -5.84
N GLN A 138 -1.86 17.03 -5.69
CA GLN A 138 -2.72 17.98 -4.99
C GLN A 138 -2.20 18.24 -3.57
N ARG A 139 -1.86 17.17 -2.83
CA ARG A 139 -1.32 17.30 -1.48
C ARG A 139 0.04 18.00 -1.45
N ARG A 140 0.91 17.73 -2.44
CA ARG A 140 2.23 18.39 -2.58
C ARG A 140 2.07 19.90 -2.75
N LEU A 141 1.14 20.33 -3.59
CA LEU A 141 0.84 21.75 -3.82
C LEU A 141 0.26 22.42 -2.59
N GLU A 142 -0.68 21.77 -1.90
CA GLU A 142 -1.22 22.27 -0.62
C GLU A 142 -0.12 22.41 0.45
N ALA A 143 0.77 21.43 0.58
CA ALA A 143 1.88 21.48 1.54
C ALA A 143 2.87 22.61 1.23
N ARG A 144 3.08 22.94 -0.06
CA ARG A 144 3.89 24.09 -0.47
C ARG A 144 3.26 25.42 -0.04
N GLN A 145 1.93 25.52 -0.14
CA GLN A 145 1.17 26.73 0.22
C GLN A 145 1.00 26.89 1.74
N GLU A 146 0.97 25.78 2.50
CA GLU A 146 0.88 25.79 3.98
C GLU A 146 2.01 26.59 4.67
N SER A 147 3.14 26.83 4.00
CA SER A 147 4.23 27.67 4.54
C SER A 147 4.03 29.18 4.40
N ALA A 148 3.09 29.64 3.58
CA ALA A 148 2.85 31.07 3.41
C ALA A 148 1.94 31.63 4.51
N THR A 149 1.15 30.79 5.19
CA THR A 149 0.13 31.21 6.16
C THR A 149 0.00 30.22 7.31
N GLY A 150 0.62 30.52 8.46
CA GLY A 150 0.12 30.00 9.73
C GLY A 150 1.14 29.35 10.66
N ASN A 151 1.99 30.17 11.28
CA ASN A 151 2.41 29.89 12.66
C ASN A 151 1.28 30.30 13.61
N GLN A 152 0.11 29.64 13.53
CA GLN A 152 -0.85 29.70 14.62
C GLN A 152 -0.54 28.55 15.56
N GLN A 153 0.35 28.82 16.53
CA GLN A 153 0.48 27.99 17.71
C GLN A 153 -0.92 27.84 18.33
N ARG A 154 -1.50 26.64 18.21
CA ARG A 154 -2.77 26.33 18.88
C ARG A 154 -2.49 26.33 20.38
N ILE A 155 -2.91 27.38 21.06
CA ILE A 155 -2.87 27.43 22.53
C ILE A 155 -3.74 26.27 23.04
N HIS A 156 -3.12 25.32 23.72
CA HIS A 156 -3.82 24.24 24.40
C HIS A 156 -4.36 24.77 25.73
N PHE A 157 -5.67 25.00 25.81
CA PHE A 157 -6.33 25.32 27.07
C PHE A 157 -6.34 24.07 27.96
N LEU A 158 -5.59 24.12 29.06
CA LEU A 158 -5.58 23.10 30.10
C LEU A 158 -6.72 23.38 31.09
N LYS A 159 -7.47 22.34 31.47
CA LYS A 159 -8.45 22.47 32.55
C LYS A 159 -7.73 22.61 33.89
N LYS A 160 -8.34 23.37 34.82
CA LYS A 160 -7.83 23.54 36.19
C LYS A 160 -7.61 22.17 36.85
N GLY A 161 -6.36 21.85 37.17
CA GLY A 161 -5.95 20.59 37.80
C GLY A 161 -5.28 19.55 36.89
N GLU A 162 -5.11 19.81 35.58
CA GLU A 162 -4.45 18.90 34.64
C GLU A 162 -2.96 19.29 34.45
N SER A 163 -2.03 18.35 34.65
CA SER A 163 -0.58 18.59 34.52
C SER A 163 -0.15 18.64 33.04
N ALA A 164 0.67 19.64 32.68
CA ALA A 164 1.14 19.91 31.31
C ALA A 164 1.93 18.75 30.67
N ASP A 165 2.45 17.80 31.46
CA ASP A 165 3.30 16.70 31.00
C ASP A 165 2.59 15.64 30.15
N THR A 166 1.25 15.63 30.10
CA THR A 166 0.52 14.59 29.34
C THR A 166 0.31 14.94 27.86
N ILE A 167 0.64 16.17 27.43
CA ILE A 167 0.40 16.67 26.07
C ILE A 167 1.72 17.12 25.43
N SER A 168 2.63 16.18 25.19
CA SER A 168 3.71 16.38 24.23
C SER A 168 4.01 15.09 23.46
N ARG A 169 3.00 14.56 22.77
CA ARG A 169 3.28 13.76 21.58
C ARG A 169 3.52 14.74 20.45
N ARG A 170 4.79 15.10 20.20
CA ARG A 170 5.16 15.79 18.96
C ARG A 170 4.46 15.05 17.81
N PRO A 171 3.61 15.71 17.00
CA PRO A 171 3.00 15.05 15.86
C PRO A 171 4.14 14.50 15.00
N ALA A 172 3.99 13.24 14.53
CA ALA A 172 4.97 12.64 13.65
C ALA A 172 5.28 13.62 12.51
N PRO A 173 6.57 13.86 12.19
CA PRO A 173 6.94 14.84 11.17
C PRO A 173 6.19 14.51 9.88
N LYS A 174 5.48 15.51 9.34
CA LYS A 174 4.84 15.38 8.02
C LYS A 174 5.95 15.07 7.02
N LEU A 175 5.72 14.09 6.15
CA LEU A 175 6.70 13.67 5.15
C LEU A 175 7.06 14.82 4.19
N LEU A 176 6.06 15.65 3.91
CA LEU A 176 6.17 16.90 3.17
C LEU A 176 6.27 18.04 4.18
N SER A 177 7.50 18.48 4.43
CA SER A 177 7.77 19.68 5.23
C SER A 177 7.15 20.91 4.55
N PRO A 178 6.42 21.76 5.29
CA PRO A 178 5.92 23.01 4.73
C PRO A 178 7.07 23.84 4.14
N GLY A 179 6.87 24.36 2.92
CA GLY A 179 7.75 25.38 2.31
C GLY A 179 9.02 24.84 1.67
N VAL A 180 9.25 23.54 1.78
CA VAL A 180 10.30 22.84 1.06
C VAL A 180 9.82 22.52 -0.36
N GLU A 181 10.67 22.77 -1.35
CA GLU A 181 10.36 22.43 -2.73
C GLU A 181 10.52 20.93 -2.98
N TRP A 182 9.39 20.22 -2.88
CA TRP A 182 9.29 18.83 -3.32
C TRP A 182 9.03 18.79 -4.83
N ARG A 183 9.85 18.06 -5.58
CA ARG A 183 9.61 17.69 -6.97
C ARG A 183 8.93 16.33 -7.04
N MET A 184 8.17 16.10 -8.11
CA MET A 184 7.46 14.84 -8.34
C MET A 184 7.54 14.45 -9.81
N GLU A 185 7.89 13.19 -10.05
CA GLU A 185 7.80 12.54 -11.37
C GLU A 185 6.93 11.31 -11.30
N VAL A 186 6.20 11.02 -12.38
CA VAL A 186 5.27 9.90 -12.49
C VAL A 186 5.54 9.12 -13.78
N ASP A 187 5.55 7.79 -13.68
CA ASP A 187 5.82 6.89 -14.79
C ASP A 187 4.58 6.68 -15.69
N LEU A 188 4.05 7.76 -16.24
CA LEU A 188 2.86 7.78 -17.10
C LEU A 188 3.18 8.34 -18.50
N GLY A 189 2.99 7.50 -19.53
CA GLY A 189 3.16 7.88 -20.94
C GLY A 189 4.61 8.08 -21.36
N ARG A 190 5.32 9.01 -20.71
CA ARG A 190 6.77 9.19 -20.85
C ARG A 190 7.48 8.34 -19.80
N ARG A 191 8.64 7.80 -20.18
CA ARG A 191 9.47 7.01 -19.26
C ARG A 191 10.00 7.94 -18.16
N LEU A 192 9.67 7.63 -16.90
CA LEU A 192 10.26 8.29 -15.74
C LEU A 192 11.76 7.99 -15.71
N HIS A 193 12.57 9.03 -15.55
CA HIS A 193 14.01 8.92 -15.38
C HIS A 193 14.35 9.22 -13.94
N PHE A 194 14.92 8.24 -13.25
CA PHE A 194 15.26 8.45 -11.85
C PHE A 194 16.25 9.62 -11.70
N PRO A 195 16.04 10.54 -10.74
CA PRO A 195 16.91 11.70 -10.59
C PRO A 195 18.37 11.27 -10.33
N ARG A 196 19.26 11.60 -11.29
CA ARG A 196 20.68 11.21 -11.24
C ARG A 196 21.43 11.79 -10.05
N GLU A 197 20.92 12.88 -9.47
CA GLU A 197 21.44 13.51 -8.25
C GLU A 197 21.26 12.66 -6.98
N ILE A 198 20.35 11.66 -7.02
CA ILE A 198 20.09 10.75 -5.92
C ILE A 198 20.98 9.51 -6.06
N CYS A 199 20.78 8.76 -7.14
CA CYS A 199 21.62 7.64 -7.55
C CYS A 199 21.33 7.25 -9.02
N SER A 200 22.14 6.35 -9.58
CA SER A 200 21.94 5.84 -10.94
C SER A 200 21.23 4.50 -10.89
N THR A 201 20.02 4.38 -11.46
CA THR A 201 19.28 3.12 -11.45
C THR A 201 18.52 2.86 -12.74
N THR A 202 18.35 1.58 -13.06
CA THR A 202 17.47 1.11 -14.13
C THR A 202 16.07 0.79 -13.62
N LEU A 203 15.87 0.76 -12.30
CA LEU A 203 14.56 0.54 -11.70
C LEU A 203 13.63 1.72 -11.96
N ARG A 204 12.34 1.40 -12.11
CA ARG A 204 11.29 2.38 -12.37
C ARG A 204 10.23 2.31 -11.27
N PRO A 205 10.36 3.12 -10.20
CA PRO A 205 9.23 3.46 -9.35
C PRO A 205 8.12 4.08 -10.19
N ASP A 206 6.87 3.98 -9.73
CA ASP A 206 5.74 4.56 -10.47
C ASP A 206 5.57 6.05 -10.16
N ILE A 207 5.91 6.47 -8.93
CA ILE A 207 6.04 7.88 -8.55
C ILE A 207 7.34 8.04 -7.78
N VAL A 208 8.08 9.11 -8.08
CA VAL A 208 9.24 9.54 -7.30
C VAL A 208 8.97 10.97 -6.82
N LEU A 209 9.02 11.18 -5.50
CA LEU A 209 9.04 12.53 -4.93
C LEU A 209 10.38 12.76 -4.26
N TRP A 210 10.96 13.94 -4.43
CA TRP A 210 12.20 14.27 -3.76
C TRP A 210 12.35 15.75 -3.47
N ALA A 211 13.09 16.06 -2.41
CA ALA A 211 13.50 17.40 -2.05
C ALA A 211 15.03 17.40 -1.97
N ALA A 212 15.68 18.09 -2.91
CA ALA A 212 17.14 18.13 -3.01
C ALA A 212 17.79 18.80 -1.81
N GLU A 213 17.19 19.88 -1.31
CA GLU A 213 17.68 20.64 -0.15
C GLU A 213 17.68 19.81 1.13
N GLU A 214 16.61 19.04 1.38
CA GLU A 214 16.48 18.16 2.54
C GLU A 214 17.11 16.77 2.32
N LYS A 215 17.70 16.52 1.13
CA LYS A 215 18.15 15.20 0.69
C LYS A 215 17.15 14.10 1.02
N SER A 216 15.88 14.30 0.70
CA SER A 216 14.81 13.35 1.02
C SER A 216 14.18 12.81 -0.26
N VAL A 217 13.94 11.50 -0.32
CA VAL A 217 13.33 10.82 -1.47
C VAL A 217 12.28 9.81 -1.05
N LEU A 218 11.16 9.81 -1.77
CA LEU A 218 10.03 8.91 -1.61
C LEU A 218 9.84 8.15 -2.92
N LEU A 219 9.86 6.83 -2.83
CA LEU A 219 9.65 5.92 -3.94
C LEU A 219 8.29 5.26 -3.76
N VAL A 220 7.36 5.47 -4.68
CA VAL A 220 6.06 4.79 -4.66
C VAL A 220 6.03 3.75 -5.77
N LYS A 221 5.67 2.51 -5.43
CA LYS A 221 5.47 1.43 -6.39
C LYS A 221 4.07 0.88 -6.28
N LEU A 222 3.22 1.21 -7.24
CA LEU A 222 1.86 0.73 -7.36
C LEU A 222 1.82 -0.66 -7.99
N THR A 223 1.00 -1.52 -7.40
CA THR A 223 0.61 -2.80 -8.00
C THR A 223 -0.89 -2.99 -7.91
N VAL A 224 -1.46 -3.63 -8.94
CA VAL A 224 -2.90 -3.92 -9.01
C VAL A 224 -3.12 -5.44 -9.09
N PRO A 225 -2.88 -6.18 -7.99
CA PRO A 225 -3.03 -7.63 -7.95
C PRO A 225 -4.49 -8.05 -7.83
N TRP A 226 -4.74 -9.35 -7.94
CA TRP A 226 -5.92 -9.95 -7.31
C TRP A 226 -5.75 -9.90 -5.79
N GLU A 227 -6.84 -9.68 -5.03
CA GLU A 227 -6.81 -9.30 -3.61
C GLU A 227 -6.01 -10.27 -2.73
N GLU A 228 -6.17 -11.57 -2.95
CA GLU A 228 -5.49 -12.66 -2.24
C GLU A 228 -3.97 -12.63 -2.47
N GLY A 229 -3.52 -11.92 -3.52
CA GLY A 229 -2.10 -11.74 -3.85
C GLY A 229 -1.48 -10.44 -3.33
N VAL A 230 -2.21 -9.63 -2.57
CA VAL A 230 -1.76 -8.30 -2.07
C VAL A 230 -0.50 -8.41 -1.23
N GLU A 231 -0.50 -9.25 -0.19
CA GLU A 231 0.63 -9.38 0.74
C GLU A 231 1.91 -9.86 0.02
N ALA A 232 1.78 -10.94 -0.76
CA ALA A 232 2.89 -11.47 -1.52
C ALA A 232 3.41 -10.46 -2.57
N ALA A 233 2.54 -9.61 -3.14
CA ALA A 233 2.96 -8.53 -4.04
C ALA A 233 3.78 -7.47 -3.29
N HIS A 234 3.32 -7.06 -2.12
CA HIS A 234 3.99 -6.08 -1.27
C HIS A 234 5.41 -6.54 -0.89
N GLU A 235 5.56 -7.77 -0.41
CA GLU A 235 6.87 -8.33 -0.03
C GLU A 235 7.83 -8.40 -1.22
N ARG A 236 7.38 -8.92 -2.37
CA ARG A 236 8.21 -8.99 -3.58
C ARG A 236 8.68 -7.62 -4.05
N LYS A 237 7.84 -6.59 -3.96
CA LYS A 237 8.24 -5.22 -4.34
C LYS A 237 9.15 -4.58 -3.31
N ARG A 238 8.92 -4.82 -2.02
CA ARG A 238 9.81 -4.37 -0.96
C ARG A 238 11.22 -4.93 -1.14
N ALA A 239 11.34 -6.24 -1.36
CA ALA A 239 12.61 -6.91 -1.60
C ALA A 239 13.32 -6.37 -2.85
N LYS A 240 12.59 -6.23 -3.97
CA LYS A 240 13.16 -5.75 -5.25
C LYS A 240 13.79 -4.36 -5.17
N TYR A 241 13.26 -3.47 -4.33
CA TYR A 241 13.73 -2.08 -4.22
C TYR A 241 14.61 -1.85 -2.99
N ALA A 242 14.94 -2.90 -2.23
CA ALA A 242 15.75 -2.78 -1.02
C ALA A 242 17.14 -2.20 -1.32
N ASP A 243 17.82 -2.71 -2.33
CA ASP A 243 19.16 -2.25 -2.73
C ASP A 243 19.15 -0.79 -3.19
N LEU A 244 18.14 -0.39 -3.98
CA LEU A 244 17.99 1.01 -4.40
C LEU A 244 17.83 1.95 -3.20
N VAL A 245 17.05 1.54 -2.19
CA VAL A 245 16.86 2.34 -0.97
C VAL A 245 18.15 2.42 -0.16
N ALA A 246 18.93 1.34 -0.10
CA ALA A 246 20.23 1.31 0.56
C ALA A 246 21.22 2.26 -0.15
N GLU A 247 21.32 2.17 -1.48
CA GLU A 247 22.18 3.04 -2.30
C GLU A 247 21.83 4.53 -2.13
N CYS A 248 20.53 4.87 -2.13
CA CYS A 248 20.10 6.25 -1.83
C CYS A 248 20.61 6.72 -0.45
N ARG A 249 20.54 5.85 0.57
CA ARG A 249 20.98 6.16 1.94
C ARG A 249 22.49 6.30 2.06
N GLU A 250 23.25 5.48 1.34
CA GLU A 250 24.70 5.64 1.22
C GLU A 250 25.06 6.99 0.57
N GLY A 251 24.27 7.43 -0.40
CA GLY A 251 24.31 8.78 -0.97
C GLY A 251 23.88 9.91 -0.01
N ARG A 252 23.65 9.61 1.27
CA ARG A 252 23.14 10.52 2.33
C ARG A 252 21.74 11.06 2.06
N TRP A 253 20.92 10.32 1.31
CA TRP A 253 19.50 10.63 1.16
C TRP A 253 18.63 9.88 2.18
N SER A 254 17.66 10.59 2.76
CA SER A 254 16.57 9.99 3.51
C SER A 254 15.59 9.32 2.55
N ALA A 255 15.83 8.03 2.28
CA ALA A 255 15.04 7.25 1.33
C ALA A 255 13.94 6.40 1.99
N ARG A 256 12.71 6.57 1.50
CA ARG A 256 11.53 5.78 1.93
C ARG A 256 10.82 5.16 0.72
N LEU A 257 10.54 3.87 0.82
CA LEU A 257 9.80 3.10 -0.17
C LEU A 257 8.37 2.81 0.31
N TYR A 258 7.42 3.06 -0.58
CA TYR A 258 6.01 2.77 -0.44
C TYR A 258 5.56 1.82 -1.56
N PRO A 259 5.68 0.49 -1.36
CA PRO A 259 4.92 -0.45 -2.15
C PRO A 259 3.45 -0.25 -1.79
N VAL A 260 2.62 0.04 -2.78
CA VAL A 260 1.19 0.28 -2.61
C VAL A 260 0.39 -0.67 -3.48
N GLU A 261 -0.62 -1.28 -2.87
CA GLU A 261 -1.42 -2.33 -3.47
C GLU A 261 -2.86 -1.86 -3.54
N VAL A 262 -3.46 -2.02 -4.71
CA VAL A 262 -4.87 -1.78 -4.93
C VAL A 262 -5.43 -2.99 -5.66
N GLY A 263 -6.29 -3.76 -5.03
CA GLY A 263 -6.90 -4.95 -5.59
C GLY A 263 -7.71 -4.66 -6.85
N ALA A 264 -7.65 -5.57 -7.83
CA ALA A 264 -8.34 -5.46 -9.12
C ALA A 264 -9.86 -5.29 -9.00
N ARG A 265 -10.45 -5.65 -7.86
CA ARG A 265 -11.88 -5.51 -7.54
C ARG A 265 -12.21 -4.22 -6.78
N GLY A 266 -11.28 -3.26 -6.70
CA GLY A 266 -11.51 -1.97 -6.03
C GLY A 266 -11.06 -1.93 -4.58
N PHE A 267 -10.47 -2.99 -4.05
CA PHE A 267 -9.96 -3.00 -2.69
C PHE A 267 -8.71 -2.11 -2.56
N VAL A 268 -8.72 -1.12 -1.68
CA VAL A 268 -7.56 -0.28 -1.43
C VAL A 268 -6.77 -0.80 -0.23
N GLY A 269 -5.54 -1.25 -0.48
CA GLY A 269 -4.68 -1.79 0.56
C GLY A 269 -4.32 -0.77 1.66
N GLY A 270 -4.05 -1.28 2.86
CA GLY A 270 -3.61 -0.47 4.00
C GLY A 270 -2.34 0.34 3.70
N SER A 271 -1.47 -0.17 2.82
CA SER A 271 -0.26 0.51 2.32
C SER A 271 -0.58 1.82 1.60
N THR A 272 -1.59 1.84 0.74
CA THR A 272 -2.08 3.05 0.06
C THR A 272 -2.61 4.07 1.06
N THR A 273 -3.40 3.63 2.04
CA THR A 273 -3.92 4.50 3.10
C THR A 273 -2.78 5.06 3.96
N ARG A 274 -1.75 4.25 4.26
CA ARG A 274 -0.55 4.66 4.99
C ARG A 274 0.23 5.72 4.22
N LEU A 275 0.48 5.53 2.92
CA LEU A 275 1.12 6.54 2.07
C LEU A 275 0.40 7.88 2.16
N LEU A 276 -0.92 7.90 1.97
CA LEU A 276 -1.71 9.13 2.02
C LEU A 276 -1.67 9.80 3.41
N LYS A 277 -1.69 9.01 4.49
CA LYS A 277 -1.51 9.52 5.86
C LYS A 277 -0.11 10.10 6.04
N ASP A 278 0.94 9.44 5.59
CA ASP A 278 2.31 9.93 5.77
C ASP A 278 2.52 11.25 5.00
N LEU A 279 1.94 11.38 3.80
CA LEU A 279 1.93 12.62 3.01
C LEU A 279 1.10 13.76 3.63
N GLY A 280 0.32 13.48 4.67
CA GLY A 280 -0.41 14.49 5.44
C GLY A 280 -1.91 14.58 5.17
N LEU A 281 -2.50 13.73 4.33
CA LEU A 281 -3.95 13.68 4.18
C LEU A 281 -4.59 13.22 5.49
N ARG A 282 -5.75 13.77 5.86
CA ARG A 282 -6.47 13.41 7.09
C ARG A 282 -7.98 13.38 6.86
N GLY A 283 -8.70 12.63 7.71
CA GLY A 283 -10.17 12.64 7.75
C GLY A 283 -10.82 12.39 6.38
N ARG A 284 -11.74 13.29 6.00
CA ARG A 284 -12.50 13.21 4.73
C ARG A 284 -11.62 13.17 3.48
N ALA A 285 -10.44 13.78 3.50
CA ALA A 285 -9.54 13.79 2.35
C ALA A 285 -8.99 12.39 2.04
N ILE A 286 -8.60 11.61 3.07
CA ILE A 286 -8.19 10.21 2.90
C ILE A 286 -9.36 9.41 2.35
N SER A 287 -10.54 9.51 2.99
CA SER A 287 -11.71 8.72 2.57
C SER A 287 -12.13 9.03 1.13
N LYS A 288 -12.04 10.30 0.71
CA LYS A 288 -12.29 10.72 -0.66
C LYS A 288 -11.26 10.10 -1.61
N ALA A 289 -9.97 10.25 -1.33
CA ALA A 289 -8.90 9.73 -2.18
C ALA A 289 -8.94 8.20 -2.31
N THR A 290 -9.16 7.46 -1.21
CA THR A 290 -9.28 6.00 -1.27
C THR A 290 -10.51 5.57 -2.04
N ARG A 291 -11.64 6.26 -1.90
CA ARG A 291 -12.86 5.97 -2.67
C ARG A 291 -12.63 6.21 -4.17
N GLU A 292 -12.01 7.33 -4.54
CA GLU A 292 -11.77 7.65 -5.96
C GLU A 292 -10.79 6.67 -6.61
N ILE A 293 -9.74 6.25 -5.88
CA ILE A 293 -8.83 5.19 -6.33
C ILE A 293 -9.57 3.87 -6.51
N ALA A 294 -10.40 3.47 -5.53
CA ALA A 294 -11.20 2.26 -5.61
C ALA A 294 -12.12 2.25 -6.84
N GLU A 295 -12.90 3.32 -7.02
CA GLU A 295 -13.82 3.50 -8.14
C GLU A 295 -13.10 3.45 -9.49
N GLU A 296 -11.90 4.02 -9.59
CA GLU A 296 -11.11 3.98 -10.82
C GLU A 296 -10.66 2.56 -11.17
N VAL A 297 -10.22 1.79 -10.17
CA VAL A 297 -9.80 0.40 -10.40
C VAL A 297 -10.98 -0.44 -10.83
N GLU A 298 -12.14 -0.25 -10.21
CA GLU A 298 -13.37 -0.96 -10.58
C GLU A 298 -13.79 -0.63 -12.01
N LYS A 299 -13.82 0.66 -12.39
CA LYS A 299 -14.13 1.11 -13.75
C LYS A 299 -13.16 0.53 -14.77
N ALA A 300 -11.86 0.58 -14.47
CA ALA A 300 -10.84 0.07 -15.37
C ALA A 300 -10.90 -1.47 -15.50
N SER A 301 -11.11 -2.20 -14.40
CA SER A 301 -11.29 -3.65 -14.45
C SER A 301 -12.59 -4.05 -15.15
N PHE A 302 -13.69 -3.29 -14.97
CA PHE A 302 -14.92 -3.49 -15.72
C PHE A 302 -14.71 -3.29 -17.21
N TRP A 303 -13.96 -2.26 -17.60
CA TRP A 303 -13.61 -2.01 -19.00
C TRP A 303 -12.83 -3.18 -19.61
N LEU A 304 -11.84 -3.71 -18.87
CA LEU A 304 -11.11 -4.91 -19.29
C LEU A 304 -12.03 -6.12 -19.43
N TRP A 305 -12.98 -6.29 -18.51
CA TRP A 305 -13.98 -7.35 -18.56
C TRP A 305 -14.89 -7.26 -19.79
N LEU A 306 -15.38 -6.07 -20.12
CA LEU A 306 -16.20 -5.83 -21.32
C LEU A 306 -15.40 -6.12 -22.61
N ARG A 307 -14.11 -5.81 -22.61
CA ARG A 307 -13.20 -6.00 -23.75
C ARG A 307 -12.49 -7.35 -23.75
N ARG A 308 -12.85 -8.29 -22.87
CA ARG A 308 -12.10 -9.55 -22.68
C ARG A 308 -11.97 -10.39 -23.95
N ARG A 309 -12.92 -10.28 -24.89
CA ARG A 309 -12.92 -11.01 -26.17
C ARG A 309 -12.22 -10.28 -27.33
N ASP A 310 -11.93 -9.00 -27.16
CA ASP A 310 -11.32 -8.16 -28.19
C ASP A 310 -9.89 -8.65 -28.46
N LYS A 311 -9.54 -9.09 -29.67
CA LYS A 311 -8.17 -9.56 -29.96
C LYS A 311 -7.23 -8.44 -30.44
N THR A 312 -7.76 -7.24 -30.67
CA THR A 312 -7.02 -6.12 -31.29
C THR A 312 -6.36 -5.17 -30.29
N TRP A 313 -6.44 -5.48 -28.99
CA TRP A 313 -5.87 -4.64 -27.94
C TRP A 313 -4.36 -4.43 -28.11
N GLY A 314 -3.95 -3.17 -28.25
CA GLY A 314 -2.53 -2.81 -28.40
C GLY A 314 -2.01 -2.83 -29.85
N ALA A 315 -2.84 -3.20 -30.83
CA ALA A 315 -2.44 -3.26 -32.25
C ALA A 315 -2.10 -1.90 -32.90
N GLY A 316 -2.25 -0.77 -32.19
CA GLY A 316 -1.93 0.58 -32.65
C GLY A 316 -0.83 1.29 -31.85
N ARG A 317 0.04 0.55 -31.14
CA ARG A 317 1.23 1.11 -30.46
C ARG A 317 2.54 0.63 -31.08
N SER A 318 2.57 0.56 -32.42
CA SER A 318 3.81 0.45 -33.21
C SER A 318 4.42 1.83 -33.42
#